data_AF-A0A8T4U8A5-F1
#
_entry.id   AF-A0A8T4U8A5-F1
#
_cell.length_a   1.000
_cell.length_b   1.000
_cell.length_c   1.000
_cell.angle_alpha   90.00
_cell.angle_beta   90.00
_cell.angle_gamma   90.00
#
_symmetry.space_group_name_H-M   'P 1'
#
loop_
_entity.id
_entity.type
_entity.pdbx_description
1 polymer ?
#
loop_
_entity_poly.entity_id
_entity_poly.type
_entity_poly.pdbx_seq_one_letter_code
_entity_poly.pdbx_strand_id
1 'polypeptide(L)'
;MLVPKEHHTIFEQVPDAETAKMFTVASKLSAALFDSLNLGGTNMIIANGVAAGQDIPHVAMHIIPRMQQGDNLNFEWKPKQLSEEESSIAEIKLREACANIGGFESGENKVIEHKKEAADKIIDDEDIENYLLKSLNRIP
;
A
#
# COMPACT_ATOMS: atom_id res chain seq x y z
N MET A 1 14.85 -2.14 3.07
CA MET A 1 13.78 -3.08 3.45
C MET A 1 13.64 -3.07 4.96
N LEU A 2 12.41 -3.19 5.46
CA LEU A 2 12.09 -3.28 6.88
C LEU A 2 11.62 -4.72 7.18
N VAL A 3 12.22 -5.33 8.19
CA VAL A 3 12.03 -6.75 8.52
C VAL A 3 11.85 -6.85 10.04
N PRO A 4 10.85 -7.61 10.55
CA PRO A 4 10.73 -7.87 11.97
C PRO A 4 11.93 -8.71 12.46
N LYS A 5 12.31 -8.56 13.73
CA LYS A 5 13.42 -9.37 14.28
C LYS A 5 13.04 -10.83 14.43
N GLU A 6 11.78 -11.08 14.81
CA GLU A 6 11.23 -12.42 14.92
C GLU A 6 10.87 -12.95 13.54
N HIS A 7 11.11 -14.25 13.35
CA HIS A 7 10.83 -14.93 12.10
C HIS A 7 9.32 -15.16 11.94
N HIS A 8 8.77 -14.58 10.89
CA HIS A 8 7.41 -14.83 10.43
C HIS A 8 7.45 -15.09 8.93
N THR A 9 6.81 -16.16 8.46
CA THR A 9 6.89 -16.55 7.05
C THR A 9 6.12 -15.59 6.15
N ILE A 10 4.92 -15.20 6.58
CA ILE A 10 4.00 -14.32 5.86
C ILE A 10 3.43 -13.29 6.82
N PHE A 11 2.96 -12.17 6.29
CA PHE A 11 2.56 -11.01 7.09
C PHE A 11 1.44 -11.33 8.09
N GLU A 12 0.53 -12.22 7.73
CA GLU A 12 -0.62 -12.63 8.55
C GLU A 12 -0.20 -13.35 9.85
N GLN A 13 1.06 -13.78 9.95
CA GLN A 13 1.61 -14.42 11.15
C GLN A 13 2.27 -13.43 12.12
N VAL A 14 2.42 -12.15 11.72
CA VAL A 14 3.05 -11.12 12.55
C VAL A 14 2.05 -10.64 13.60
N PRO A 15 2.39 -10.65 14.90
CA PRO A 15 1.50 -10.16 15.95
C PRO A 15 1.14 -8.67 15.76
N ASP A 16 -0.08 -8.28 16.12
CA ASP A 16 -0.61 -6.92 15.92
C ASP A 16 0.31 -5.81 16.44
N ALA A 17 0.91 -6.02 17.62
CA ALA A 17 1.83 -5.06 18.22
C ALA A 17 3.10 -4.85 17.37
N GLU A 18 3.64 -5.92 16.78
CA GLU A 18 4.81 -5.85 15.91
C GLU A 18 4.42 -5.26 14.54
N THR A 19 3.25 -5.63 14.02
CA THR A 19 2.67 -5.03 12.81
C THR A 19 2.52 -3.52 12.93
N ALA A 20 1.92 -3.03 14.02
CA ALA A 20 1.75 -1.60 14.30
C ALA A 20 3.10 -0.87 14.38
N LYS A 21 4.09 -1.50 15.03
CA LYS A 21 5.44 -0.97 15.14
C LYS A 21 6.15 -0.93 13.80
N MET A 22 6.02 -1.97 12.98
CA MET A 22 6.58 -2.02 11.62
C MET A 22 6.03 -0.87 10.79
N PHE A 23 4.72 -0.64 10.76
CA PHE A 23 4.14 0.48 10.01
C PHE A 23 4.53 1.85 10.58
N THR A 24 4.66 1.99 11.90
CA THR A 24 5.18 3.22 12.52
C THR A 24 6.60 3.53 12.05
N VAL A 25 7.47 2.52 12.01
CA VAL A 25 8.84 2.66 11.53
C VAL A 25 8.86 2.92 10.02
N ALA A 26 8.03 2.23 9.24
CA ALA A 26 7.93 2.39 7.80
C ALA A 26 7.47 3.79 7.41
N SER A 27 6.50 4.36 8.13
CA SER A 27 6.04 5.74 7.94
C SER A 27 7.18 6.74 8.16
N LYS A 28 7.88 6.63 9.29
CA LYS A 28 9.03 7.50 9.59
C LYS A 28 10.17 7.34 8.58
N LEU A 29 10.44 6.11 8.15
CA LEU A 29 11.47 5.83 7.15
C LEU A 29 11.06 6.36 5.77
N SER A 30 9.80 6.23 5.37
CA SER A 30 9.30 6.79 4.11
C SER A 30 9.38 8.31 4.11
N ALA A 31 8.97 8.99 5.21
CA ALA A 31 9.14 10.44 5.34
C ALA A 31 10.61 10.84 5.25
N ALA A 32 11.49 10.17 6.00
CA ALA A 32 12.92 10.43 5.96
C ALA A 32 13.53 10.20 4.57
N LEU A 33 13.15 9.12 3.87
CA LEU A 33 13.61 8.83 2.51
C LEU A 33 13.11 9.89 1.51
N PHE A 34 11.84 10.27 1.64
CA PHE A 34 11.20 11.24 0.78
C PHE A 34 11.89 12.61 0.87
N ASP A 35 12.09 13.10 2.10
CA ASP A 35 12.71 14.41 2.36
C ASP A 35 14.22 14.41 2.07
N SER A 36 14.92 13.31 2.36
CA SER A 36 16.38 13.24 2.17
C SER A 36 16.81 13.04 0.71
N LEU A 37 15.97 12.38 -0.11
CA LEU A 37 16.31 12.02 -1.50
C LEU A 37 15.49 12.78 -2.54
N ASN A 38 14.67 13.76 -2.14
CA ASN A 38 13.81 14.57 -3.01
C ASN A 38 12.98 13.72 -3.99
N LEU A 39 12.37 12.67 -3.45
CA LEU A 39 11.66 11.66 -4.24
C LEU A 39 10.34 12.22 -4.79
N GLY A 40 9.88 11.64 -5.90
CA GLY A 40 8.52 11.84 -6.41
C GLY A 40 7.49 10.97 -5.70
N GLY A 41 7.93 10.00 -4.88
CA GLY A 41 7.07 9.16 -4.07
C GLY A 41 7.82 8.01 -3.40
N THR A 42 7.07 7.16 -2.69
CA THR A 42 7.55 5.87 -2.21
C THR A 42 6.46 4.82 -2.38
N ASN A 43 6.80 3.61 -2.83
CA ASN A 43 5.91 2.45 -2.74
C ASN A 43 6.29 1.61 -1.52
N MET A 44 5.29 1.15 -0.77
CA MET A 44 5.47 0.15 0.28
C MET A 44 4.86 -1.17 -0.20
N ILE A 45 5.65 -2.24 -0.23
CA ILE A 45 5.23 -3.54 -0.75
C ILE A 45 5.58 -4.62 0.26
N ILE A 46 4.60 -5.46 0.56
CA ILE A 46 4.77 -6.72 1.27
C ILE A 46 4.24 -7.81 0.34
N ALA A 47 5.09 -8.79 0.03
CA ALA A 47 4.72 -9.95 -0.77
C ALA A 47 4.50 -11.15 0.15
N ASN A 48 3.29 -11.72 0.15
CA ASN A 48 2.95 -12.93 0.91
C ASN A 48 2.81 -14.11 -0.06
N GLY A 49 3.74 -15.06 0.02
CA GLY A 49 3.81 -16.26 -0.80
C GLY A 49 4.52 -16.06 -2.14
N VAL A 50 5.02 -17.17 -2.70
CA VAL A 50 5.81 -17.20 -3.94
C VAL A 50 5.04 -16.58 -5.12
N ALA A 51 3.73 -16.82 -5.19
CA ALA A 51 2.87 -16.28 -6.25
C ALA A 51 2.77 -14.74 -6.22
N ALA A 52 2.97 -14.12 -5.05
CA ALA A 52 3.01 -12.67 -4.88
C ALA A 52 4.42 -12.07 -5.08
N GLY A 53 5.42 -12.91 -5.41
CA GLY A 53 6.81 -12.49 -5.58
C GLY A 53 7.66 -12.57 -4.31
N GLN A 54 7.27 -13.37 -3.31
CA GLN A 54 8.09 -13.61 -2.13
C GLN A 54 9.20 -14.65 -2.42
N ASP A 55 10.46 -14.22 -2.37
CA ASP A 55 11.62 -15.11 -2.60
C ASP A 55 12.09 -15.83 -1.33
N ILE A 56 12.04 -15.15 -0.18
CA ILE A 56 12.53 -15.66 1.10
C ILE A 56 11.32 -15.81 2.03
N PRO A 57 11.15 -16.95 2.74
CA PRO A 57 10.05 -17.18 3.67
C PRO A 57 10.23 -16.40 4.97
N HIS A 58 10.46 -15.09 4.88
CA HIS A 58 10.50 -14.15 5.98
C HIS A 58 9.77 -12.88 5.55
N VAL A 59 8.89 -12.35 6.39
CA VAL A 59 8.20 -11.09 6.14
C VAL A 59 9.22 -9.99 5.90
N ALA A 60 9.06 -9.28 4.79
CA ALA A 60 9.81 -8.08 4.50
C ALA A 60 8.89 -7.04 3.86
N MET A 61 8.94 -5.83 4.40
CA MET A 61 8.34 -4.65 3.79
C MET A 61 9.40 -3.92 2.97
N HIS A 62 9.21 -3.89 1.67
CA HIS A 62 10.01 -3.08 0.76
C HIS A 62 9.47 -1.65 0.77
N ILE A 63 10.30 -0.69 1.11
CA ILE A 63 10.01 0.74 0.93
C ILE A 63 10.87 1.18 -0.24
N ILE A 64 10.23 1.36 -1.38
CA ILE A 64 10.87 1.59 -2.67
C ILE A 64 10.76 3.09 -2.97
N PRO A 65 11.88 3.81 -3.00
CA PRO A 65 11.89 5.20 -3.42
C PRO A 65 11.50 5.31 -4.90
N ARG A 66 10.64 6.28 -5.23
CA ARG A 66 10.19 6.56 -6.60
C ARG A 66 10.73 7.91 -7.03
N MET A 67 11.48 7.90 -8.12
CA MET A 67 12.00 9.13 -8.72
C MET A 67 10.92 9.74 -9.61
N GLN A 68 10.92 11.07 -9.80
CA GLN A 68 9.99 11.71 -10.73
C GLN A 68 10.19 11.17 -12.15
N GLN A 69 11.43 10.82 -12.51
CA GLN A 69 11.80 10.26 -13.81
C GLN A 69 12.91 9.22 -13.65
N GLY A 70 12.92 8.19 -14.50
CA GLY A 70 14.08 7.32 -14.72
C GLY A 70 14.30 6.16 -13.75
N ASP A 71 13.31 5.78 -12.93
CA ASP A 71 13.46 4.60 -12.05
C ASP A 71 13.16 3.25 -12.75
N ASN A 72 12.61 3.29 -13.97
CA ASN A 72 12.29 2.13 -14.81
C ASN A 72 11.46 1.03 -14.11
N LEU A 73 10.87 1.33 -12.95
CA LEU A 73 10.09 0.39 -12.17
C LEU A 73 8.63 0.51 -12.59
N ASN A 74 8.16 -0.51 -13.31
CA ASN A 74 6.79 -0.56 -13.78
C ASN A 74 5.99 -1.63 -13.01
N PHE A 75 4.87 -1.21 -12.41
CA PHE A 75 3.88 -2.11 -11.84
C PHE A 75 2.81 -2.36 -12.90
N GLU A 76 3.07 -3.27 -13.83
CA GLU A 76 2.10 -3.61 -14.88
C GLU A 76 0.94 -4.41 -14.27
N TRP A 77 -0.11 -3.69 -13.84
CA TRP A 77 -1.36 -4.28 -13.35
C TRP A 77 -2.42 -4.19 -14.44
N LYS A 78 -2.94 -5.35 -14.87
CA LYS A 78 -4.06 -5.44 -15.83
C LYS A 78 -5.34 -5.75 -15.07
N PRO A 79 -6.19 -4.75 -14.77
CA PRO A 79 -7.41 -5.00 -14.02
C PRO A 79 -8.34 -5.89 -14.84
N LYS A 80 -8.95 -6.87 -14.17
CA LYS A 80 -10.02 -7.67 -14.75
C LYS A 80 -11.33 -7.23 -14.12
N GLN A 81 -12.33 -6.98 -14.96
CA GLN A 81 -13.70 -6.72 -14.52
C GLN A 81 -14.35 -8.05 -14.13
N LEU A 82 -14.87 -8.15 -12.91
CA LEU A 82 -15.71 -9.28 -12.52
C LEU A 82 -17.15 -9.04 -12.98
N SER A 83 -17.90 -10.11 -13.23
CA SER A 83 -19.36 -10.03 -13.38
C SER A 83 -20.04 -9.70 -12.06
N GLU A 84 -21.27 -9.18 -12.12
CA GLU A 84 -22.07 -8.85 -10.92
C GLU A 84 -22.32 -10.09 -10.04
N GLU A 85 -22.56 -11.25 -10.68
CA GLU A 85 -22.74 -12.53 -10.00
C GLU A 85 -21.45 -12.97 -9.27
N GLU A 86 -20.30 -12.96 -9.94
CA GLU A 86 -19.01 -13.32 -9.33
C GLU A 86 -18.64 -12.38 -8.18
N SER A 87 -18.88 -11.07 -8.35
CA SER A 87 -18.66 -10.07 -7.31
C SER A 87 -19.52 -10.36 -6.07
N SER A 88 -20.80 -10.64 -6.27
CA SER A 88 -21.74 -10.96 -5.18
C SER A 88 -21.33 -12.22 -4.42
N ILE A 89 -20.91 -13.26 -5.14
CA ILE A 89 -20.41 -14.51 -4.54
C ILE A 89 -19.14 -14.25 -3.73
N ALA A 90 -18.19 -13.46 -4.25
CA ALA A 90 -16.97 -13.12 -3.54
C ALA A 90 -17.27 -12.33 -2.27
N GLU A 91 -18.19 -11.37 -2.32
CA GLU A 91 -18.60 -10.57 -1.16
C GLU A 91 -19.15 -11.45 -0.03
N ILE A 92 -20.08 -12.36 -0.34
CA ILE A 92 -20.69 -13.25 0.66
C ILE A 92 -19.62 -14.10 1.34
N LYS A 93 -18.73 -14.72 0.56
CA LYS A 93 -17.64 -15.55 1.09
C LYS A 93 -16.68 -14.75 1.98
N LEU A 94 -16.33 -13.53 1.57
CA LEU A 94 -15.47 -12.65 2.36
C LEU A 94 -16.15 -12.23 3.66
N ARG A 95 -17.44 -11.88 3.62
CA ARG A 95 -18.20 -11.49 4.81
C ARG A 95 -18.29 -12.64 5.82
N GLU A 96 -18.56 -13.86 5.36
CA GLU A 96 -18.57 -15.05 6.21
C GLU A 96 -17.20 -15.34 6.82
N ALA A 97 -16.12 -15.24 6.03
CA ALA A 97 -14.76 -15.46 6.51
C ALA A 97 -14.34 -14.39 7.54
N CYS A 98 -14.73 -13.13 7.32
CA CYS A 98 -14.39 -12.02 8.20
C CYS A 98 -15.21 -11.97 9.50
N ALA A 99 -16.34 -12.69 9.59
CA ALA A 99 -17.21 -12.67 10.77
C ALA A 99 -16.50 -13.07 12.07
N ASN A 100 -15.41 -13.83 11.98
CA ASN A 100 -14.64 -14.32 13.12
C ASN A 100 -13.24 -13.67 13.25
N ILE A 101 -12.90 -12.71 12.38
CA ILE A 101 -11.66 -11.94 12.47
C ILE A 101 -11.94 -10.78 13.44
N GLY A 102 -11.86 -11.06 14.75
CA GLY A 102 -12.15 -10.08 15.79
C GLY A 102 -11.37 -8.78 15.61
N GLY A 103 -12.03 -7.62 15.83
CA GLY A 103 -11.35 -6.35 16.07
C GLY A 103 -11.59 -5.20 15.10
N PHE A 104 -12.63 -5.23 14.24
CA PHE A 104 -13.12 -3.99 13.64
C PHE A 104 -14.32 -3.51 14.44
N GLU A 105 -14.12 -2.56 15.36
CA GLU A 105 -15.25 -1.76 15.84
C GLU A 105 -15.93 -1.15 14.61
N SER A 106 -17.25 -1.32 14.52
CA SER A 106 -18.06 -0.77 13.44
C SER A 106 -18.07 0.76 13.51
N GLY A 107 -16.99 1.39 13.07
CA GLY A 107 -16.99 2.80 12.69
C GLY A 107 -17.89 2.96 11.47
N GLU A 108 -18.75 3.98 11.51
CA GLU A 108 -19.71 4.27 10.44
C GLU A 108 -19.05 4.21 9.04
N ASN A 109 -19.65 3.41 8.18
CA ASN A 109 -19.23 3.22 6.80
C ASN A 109 -19.49 4.51 6.02
N LYS A 110 -18.54 5.46 6.04
CA LYS A 110 -18.63 6.66 5.18
C LYS A 110 -18.35 6.23 3.75
N VAL A 111 -19.40 6.22 2.93
CA VAL A 111 -19.33 6.04 1.49
C VAL A 111 -18.39 7.11 0.91
N ILE A 112 -17.22 6.70 0.43
CA ILE A 112 -16.33 7.58 -0.33
C ILE A 112 -16.76 7.46 -1.80
N GLU A 113 -17.44 8.48 -2.32
CA GLU A 113 -17.76 8.56 -3.74
C GLU A 113 -16.48 8.83 -4.55
N HIS A 114 -16.05 7.85 -5.33
CA HIS A 114 -15.03 8.06 -6.35
C HIS A 114 -15.66 8.67 -7.60
N LYS A 115 -15.50 9.98 -7.78
CA LYS A 115 -15.74 10.62 -9.08
C LYS A 115 -14.69 10.12 -10.08
N LYS A 116 -15.17 9.39 -11.09
CA LYS A 116 -14.42 9.05 -12.31
C LYS A 116 -14.23 10.33 -13.12
N GLU A 117 -13.00 10.74 -13.38
CA GLU A 117 -12.70 11.44 -14.63
C GLU A 117 -11.20 11.36 -14.98
N ALA A 118 -10.96 10.75 -16.15
CA ALA A 118 -9.84 10.94 -17.07
C ALA A 118 -8.41 10.61 -16.60
N ALA A 119 -8.08 9.31 -16.56
CA ALA A 119 -6.70 8.81 -16.69
C ALA A 119 -6.26 8.80 -18.16
N ASP A 120 -6.38 9.94 -18.84
CA ASP A 120 -5.88 10.15 -20.20
C ASP A 120 -5.36 11.58 -20.30
N LYS A 121 -4.06 11.76 -19.99
CA LYS A 121 -3.14 12.74 -20.59
C LYS A 121 -1.76 12.66 -19.92
N ILE A 122 -0.74 12.70 -20.77
CA ILE A 122 0.68 12.82 -20.46
C ILE A 122 0.88 14.09 -19.61
N ILE A 123 1.57 13.96 -18.46
CA ILE A 123 1.75 15.00 -17.43
C ILE A 123 2.48 16.23 -18.01
N ASP A 124 2.03 17.45 -17.64
CA ASP A 124 2.67 18.75 -17.93
C ASP A 124 2.66 19.66 -16.67
N ASP A 125 3.54 20.68 -16.66
CA ASP A 125 4.39 21.18 -15.55
C ASP A 125 3.73 21.76 -14.27
N GLU A 126 2.46 22.15 -14.28
CA GLU A 126 1.78 22.77 -13.13
C GLU A 126 1.29 21.73 -12.09
N ASP A 127 1.08 20.48 -12.52
CA ASP A 127 0.56 19.39 -11.69
C ASP A 127 1.61 18.81 -10.71
N ILE A 128 2.89 19.09 -10.99
CA ILE A 128 4.06 18.81 -10.15
C ILE A 128 4.16 19.87 -9.03
N GLU A 129 3.84 21.13 -9.32
CA GLU A 129 4.00 22.29 -8.44
C GLU A 129 3.14 22.24 -7.16
N ASN A 130 2.07 21.45 -7.16
CA ASN A 130 1.10 21.33 -6.06
C ASN A 130 1.27 20.04 -5.21
N TYR A 131 1.91 19.00 -5.75
CA TYR A 131 2.49 17.90 -4.95
C TYR A 131 3.56 18.45 -3.99
N LEU A 132 4.30 19.43 -4.51
CA LEU A 132 5.42 20.15 -3.90
C LEU A 132 5.04 21.09 -2.75
N LEU A 133 3.76 21.42 -2.57
CA LEU A 133 3.29 22.28 -1.47
C LEU A 133 2.74 21.52 -0.25
N LYS A 134 2.47 20.21 -0.36
CA LYS A 134 1.67 19.45 0.63
C LYS A 134 2.42 18.36 1.37
N SER A 135 3.61 18.00 0.93
CA SER A 135 4.58 17.41 1.86
C SER A 135 4.96 18.43 2.97
N LEU A 136 4.79 19.74 2.74
CA LEU A 136 5.28 20.84 3.60
C LEU A 136 4.64 21.00 4.99
N ASN A 137 3.59 20.25 5.35
CA ASN A 137 3.03 20.22 6.72
C ASN A 137 3.24 18.87 7.44
N ARG A 138 4.06 17.95 6.91
CA ARG A 138 4.20 16.59 7.47
C ARG A 138 5.15 16.56 8.68
N ILE A 139 4.58 16.54 9.89
CA ILE A 139 5.19 15.95 11.10
C ILE A 139 4.45 14.63 11.36
N PRO A 140 5.13 13.51 11.70
CA PRO A 140 4.51 12.19 11.83
C PRO A 140 3.38 12.10 12.85
#